data_AF-A0A3E0G7W7-F1
#
_entry.id   AF-A0A3E0G7W7-F1
#
_cell.length_a   1.000
_cell.length_b   1.000
_cell.length_c   1.000
_cell.angle_alpha   90.00
_cell.angle_beta   90.00
_cell.angle_gamma   90.00
#
_symmetry.space_group_name_H-M   'P 1'
#
loop_
_entity.id
_entity.type
_entity.pdbx_description
1 polymer ?
#
loop_
_entity_poly.entity_id
_entity_poly.type
_entity_poly.pdbx_seq_one_letter_code
_entity_poly.pdbx_strand_id
1 'polypeptide(L)'
;MVEQTFDWGACAPDGWRGTIRPVDPPDPVWVNLAYVFRPSRVGSGYTALRVLAFGLDNGEIIPAEVYEWIQVRSGEWWGRIRGVARSTNGMVSFALDGQAVPSVALRQRDPADDRPPRW
;
A
#
# COMPACT_ATOMS: atom_id res chain seq x y z
N MET A 1 -12.92 1.09 21.08
CA MET A 1 -13.38 -0.30 21.23
C MET A 1 -12.83 -1.04 20.03
N VAL A 2 -11.94 -2.01 20.27
CA VAL A 2 -11.24 -2.78 19.23
C VAL A 2 -12.17 -3.88 18.73
N GLU A 3 -12.36 -3.97 17.41
CA GLU A 3 -12.72 -5.23 16.77
C GLU A 3 -11.95 -5.36 15.45
N GLN A 4 -10.71 -5.85 15.57
CA GLN A 4 -10.08 -6.57 14.47
C GLN A 4 -10.70 -7.97 14.48
N THR A 5 -11.58 -8.24 13.52
CA THR A 5 -11.90 -9.62 13.15
C THR A 5 -11.93 -9.71 11.64
N PHE A 6 -10.85 -10.21 11.05
CA PHE A 6 -10.80 -10.52 9.64
C PHE A 6 -10.93 -12.03 9.44
N ASP A 7 -12.12 -12.47 9.02
CA ASP A 7 -12.37 -13.83 8.55
C ASP A 7 -12.53 -13.81 7.01
N TRP A 8 -11.64 -14.51 6.32
CA TRP A 8 -11.34 -14.36 4.89
C TRP A 8 -11.70 -15.62 4.09
N GLY A 9 -12.98 -16.00 4.09
CA GLY A 9 -13.52 -17.21 3.43
C GLY A 9 -13.04 -17.47 1.97
N ALA A 10 -13.08 -18.74 1.59
CA ALA A 10 -12.37 -19.34 0.45
C ALA A 10 -12.75 -18.87 -0.97
N CYS A 11 -11.75 -18.89 -1.87
CA CYS A 11 -11.78 -18.53 -3.29
C CYS A 11 -12.85 -19.23 -4.14
N ALA A 12 -13.56 -18.46 -4.98
CA ALA A 12 -14.42 -18.94 -6.06
C ALA A 12 -13.64 -19.11 -7.40
N PRO A 13 -14.17 -19.84 -8.42
CA PRO A 13 -13.40 -20.34 -9.57
C PRO A 13 -12.89 -19.27 -10.55
N ASP A 14 -13.38 -18.03 -10.43
CA ASP A 14 -12.91 -16.85 -11.20
C ASP A 14 -11.73 -16.15 -10.47
N GLY A 15 -11.23 -16.81 -9.44
CA GLY A 15 -9.99 -16.63 -8.72
C GLY A 15 -9.96 -15.37 -7.87
N TRP A 16 -9.60 -14.24 -8.49
CA TRP A 16 -9.23 -13.02 -7.77
C TRP A 16 -10.37 -12.00 -7.74
N ARG A 17 -11.23 -11.92 -8.77
CA ARG A 17 -12.36 -10.97 -8.79
C ARG A 17 -13.37 -11.27 -7.68
N GLY A 18 -13.55 -12.54 -7.34
CA GLY A 18 -14.38 -12.96 -6.20
C GLY A 18 -13.81 -12.58 -4.83
N THR A 19 -12.56 -12.13 -4.76
CA THR A 19 -11.88 -11.69 -3.52
C THR A 19 -11.94 -10.19 -3.33
N ILE A 20 -12.47 -9.44 -4.30
CA ILE A 20 -12.65 -7.99 -4.20
C ILE A 20 -13.64 -7.68 -3.07
N ARG A 21 -13.24 -6.82 -2.14
CA ARG A 21 -14.06 -6.30 -1.04
C ARG A 21 -14.00 -4.77 -1.07
N PRO A 22 -15.01 -4.09 -1.62
CA PRO A 22 -15.04 -2.63 -1.63
C PRO A 22 -15.15 -2.09 -0.20
N VAL A 23 -14.63 -0.88 0.01
CA VAL A 23 -14.67 -0.14 1.28
C VAL A 23 -15.39 1.18 1.04
N ASP A 24 -16.57 1.33 1.65
CA ASP A 24 -17.42 2.52 1.52
C ASP A 24 -17.99 2.91 2.89
N PRO A 25 -17.66 4.10 3.45
CA PRO A 25 -16.74 5.09 2.88
C PRO A 25 -15.28 4.58 2.86
N PRO A 26 -14.42 5.09 1.95
CA PRO A 26 -12.99 4.76 1.96
C PRO A 26 -12.34 4.98 3.33
N ASP A 27 -11.52 4.03 3.77
CA ASP A 27 -10.93 4.04 5.11
C ASP A 27 -9.59 4.82 5.10
N PRO A 28 -9.44 5.86 5.93
CA PRO A 28 -8.19 6.62 5.99
C PRO A 28 -7.06 5.79 6.62
N VAL A 29 -5.90 5.78 5.97
CA VAL A 29 -4.73 5.00 6.36
C VAL A 29 -3.43 5.81 6.27
N TRP A 30 -2.43 5.37 7.01
CA TRP A 30 -1.03 5.67 6.76
C TRP A 30 -0.41 4.56 5.90
N VAL A 31 0.31 4.95 4.84
CA VAL A 31 1.00 4.04 3.93
C VAL A 31 2.49 4.21 4.08
N ASN A 32 3.19 3.16 4.49
CA ASN A 32 4.65 3.14 4.52
C ASN A 32 5.20 2.70 3.16
N LEU A 33 5.75 3.65 2.40
CA LEU A 33 6.20 3.41 1.03
C LEU A 33 7.41 2.46 0.94
N ALA A 34 8.16 2.26 2.03
CA ALA A 34 9.27 1.33 2.06
C ALA A 34 8.80 -0.12 2.00
N TYR A 35 7.60 -0.42 2.50
CA TYR A 35 6.97 -1.74 2.38
C TYR A 35 6.24 -1.93 1.04
N VAL A 36 5.84 -0.84 0.38
CA VAL A 36 5.24 -0.85 -0.96
C VAL A 36 6.30 -1.07 -2.03
N PHE A 37 7.37 -0.28 -1.99
CA PHE A 37 8.48 -0.29 -2.93
C PHE A 37 9.73 -0.86 -2.25
N ARG A 38 9.61 -2.07 -1.70
CA ARG A 38 10.72 -2.73 -0.98
C ARG A 38 12.00 -2.62 -1.80
N PRO A 39 13.09 -2.07 -1.22
CA PRO A 39 14.39 -2.09 -1.89
C PRO A 39 14.78 -3.55 -2.12
N SER A 40 14.70 -4.02 -3.37
CA SER A 40 15.23 -5.33 -3.70
C SER A 40 16.73 -5.27 -3.47
N ARG A 41 17.23 -6.09 -2.53
CA ARG A 41 18.67 -6.33 -2.37
C ARG A 41 19.19 -6.79 -3.73
N VAL A 42 20.01 -5.96 -4.37
CA VAL A 42 20.66 -6.25 -5.64
C VAL A 42 21.73 -7.31 -5.38
N GLY A 43 21.41 -8.57 -5.66
CA GLY A 43 22.35 -9.68 -5.65
C GLY A 43 22.62 -10.18 -7.06
N SER A 44 23.85 -9.96 -7.54
CA SER A 44 24.54 -10.71 -8.61
C SER A 44 23.96 -10.67 -10.04
N GLY A 45 24.59 -9.88 -10.91
CA GLY A 45 25.20 -10.51 -12.08
C GLY A 45 24.71 -10.18 -13.48
N TYR A 46 23.64 -9.41 -13.68
CA TYR A 46 23.32 -8.83 -15.00
C TYR A 46 22.58 -7.52 -14.76
N THR A 47 23.25 -6.41 -15.13
CA THR A 47 22.79 -5.02 -15.10
C THR A 47 21.49 -4.82 -14.33
N ALA A 48 21.59 -4.37 -13.07
CA ALA A 48 20.48 -3.71 -12.43
C ALA A 48 20.04 -2.60 -13.39
N LEU A 49 18.88 -2.75 -14.01
CA LEU A 49 18.19 -1.65 -14.64
C LEU A 49 17.90 -0.67 -13.50
N ARG A 50 18.89 0.20 -13.23
CA ARG A 50 18.72 1.50 -12.62
C ARG A 50 17.91 2.33 -13.61
N VAL A 51 16.68 1.92 -13.89
CA VAL A 51 15.67 2.91 -14.17
C VAL A 51 15.51 3.56 -12.82
N LEU A 52 16.10 4.75 -12.68
CA LEU A 52 15.88 5.67 -11.58
C LEU A 52 14.45 5.46 -11.07
N ALA A 53 14.33 4.93 -9.85
CA ALA A 53 13.08 5.00 -9.11
C ALA A 53 12.51 6.40 -9.34
N PHE A 54 11.25 6.46 -9.75
CA PHE A 54 10.48 7.54 -10.37
C PHE A 54 10.55 8.94 -9.71
N GLY A 55 11.72 9.42 -9.30
CA GLY A 55 11.88 10.56 -8.40
C GLY A 55 11.29 10.36 -7.00
N LEU A 56 10.51 9.30 -6.72
CA LEU A 56 9.68 9.13 -5.53
C LEU A 56 10.48 8.84 -4.24
N ASP A 57 10.13 9.50 -3.14
CA ASP A 57 10.67 9.24 -1.81
C ASP A 57 10.03 7.98 -1.21
N ASN A 58 10.71 6.84 -1.40
CA ASN A 58 10.22 5.56 -0.90
C ASN A 58 10.43 5.37 0.62
N GLY A 59 11.07 6.31 1.32
CA GLY A 59 11.18 6.31 2.78
C GLY A 59 10.01 7.01 3.47
N GLU A 60 9.16 7.72 2.72
CA GLU A 60 8.05 8.50 3.26
C GLU A 60 6.91 7.60 3.78
N ILE A 61 6.24 8.07 4.83
CA ILE A 61 4.95 7.55 5.28
C ILE A 61 3.90 8.60 4.96
N ILE A 62 2.95 8.24 4.09
CA ILE A 62 1.99 9.19 3.54
C ILE A 62 0.58 8.91 4.05
N PRO A 63 -0.28 9.94 4.18
CA PRO A 63 -1.71 9.71 4.32
C PRO A 63 -2.30 9.25 2.98
N ALA A 64 -3.19 8.27 3.03
CA ALA A 64 -3.95 7.77 1.89
C ALA A 64 -5.31 7.25 2.36
N GLU A 65 -6.10 6.75 1.42
CA GLU A 65 -7.38 6.08 1.70
C GLU A 65 -7.42 4.74 0.98
N VAL A 66 -7.91 3.70 1.66
CA VAL A 66 -8.19 2.39 1.06
C VAL A 66 -9.65 2.35 0.63
N TYR A 67 -9.90 2.00 -0.63
CA TYR A 67 -11.26 1.89 -1.16
C TYR A 67 -11.64 0.46 -1.57
N GLU A 68 -10.69 -0.47 -1.58
CA GLU A 68 -10.92 -1.87 -1.95
C GLU A 68 -9.84 -2.76 -1.33
N TRP A 69 -10.22 -3.93 -0.84
CA TRP A 69 -9.32 -5.02 -0.48
C TRP A 69 -9.40 -6.13 -1.52
N ILE A 70 -8.24 -6.67 -1.90
CA ILE A 70 -8.12 -7.79 -2.83
C ILE A 70 -7.20 -8.85 -2.24
N GLN A 71 -7.56 -10.12 -2.36
CA GLN A 71 -6.68 -11.20 -1.98
C GLN A 71 -5.83 -11.57 -3.20
N VAL A 72 -4.50 -11.51 -3.06
CA VAL A 72 -3.59 -11.94 -4.11
C VAL A 72 -3.42 -13.47 -4.07
N ARG A 73 -2.80 -14.04 -5.11
CA ARG A 73 -2.64 -15.51 -5.24
C ARG A 73 -1.91 -16.17 -4.06
N SER A 74 -1.07 -15.44 -3.33
CA SER A 74 -0.41 -15.95 -2.12
C SER A 74 -1.34 -16.09 -0.91
N GLY A 75 -2.60 -15.66 -1.02
CA GLY A 75 -3.55 -15.59 0.10
C GLY A 75 -3.42 -14.32 0.94
N GLU A 76 -2.41 -13.48 0.67
CA GLU A 76 -2.25 -12.19 1.33
C GLU A 76 -3.30 -11.18 0.87
N TRP A 77 -3.73 -10.33 1.79
CA TRP A 77 -4.63 -9.22 1.49
C TRP A 77 -3.87 -7.94 1.18
N TRP A 78 -4.27 -7.31 0.09
CA TRP A 78 -3.72 -6.06 -0.41
C TRP A 78 -4.85 -5.03 -0.49
N GLY A 79 -4.57 -3.79 -0.09
CA GLY A 79 -5.49 -2.67 -0.23
C GLY A 79 -5.19 -1.90 -1.51
N ARG A 80 -6.21 -1.51 -2.27
CA ARG A 80 -6.08 -0.46 -3.29
C ARG A 80 -6.25 0.89 -2.64
N ILE A 81 -5.26 1.74 -2.85
CA ILE A 81 -5.20 3.05 -2.24
C ILE A 81 -5.40 4.17 -3.25
N ARG A 82 -5.76 5.34 -2.72
CA ARG A 82 -5.58 6.64 -3.36
C ARG A 82 -4.83 7.57 -2.40
N GLY A 83 -3.77 8.20 -2.87
CA GLY A 83 -2.92 9.08 -2.07
C GLY A 83 -1.90 9.82 -2.90
N VAL A 84 -1.07 10.63 -2.25
CA VAL A 84 -0.03 11.42 -2.91
C VAL A 84 1.30 11.19 -2.21
N ALA A 85 2.31 10.76 -2.97
CA ALA A 85 3.69 10.64 -2.51
C ALA A 85 4.55 11.78 -3.07
N ARG A 86 5.64 12.12 -2.40
CA ARG A 86 6.56 13.14 -2.90
C ARG A 86 7.78 12.54 -3.58
N SER A 87 8.49 13.37 -4.33
CA SER A 87 9.83 13.06 -4.77
C SER A 87 10.85 13.15 -3.63
N THR A 88 11.98 12.47 -3.78
CA THR A 88 13.13 12.49 -2.87
C THR A 88 13.70 13.89 -2.66
N ASN A 89 13.56 14.79 -3.64
CA ASN A 89 13.94 16.19 -3.51
C ASN A 89 12.80 17.10 -3.01
N GLY A 90 11.61 16.54 -2.72
CA GLY A 90 10.43 17.24 -2.24
C GLY A 90 9.73 18.15 -3.26
N MET A 91 10.26 18.27 -4.48
CA MET A 91 9.78 19.25 -5.47
C MET A 91 8.62 18.76 -6.34
N VAL A 92 8.43 17.45 -6.46
CA VAL A 92 7.42 16.82 -7.32
C VAL A 92 6.52 15.92 -6.47
N SER A 93 5.27 15.78 -6.86
CA SER A 93 4.31 14.88 -6.23
C SER A 93 3.78 13.86 -7.23
N PHE A 94 3.51 12.64 -6.76
CA PHE A 94 3.04 11.50 -7.53
C PHE A 94 1.71 11.03 -6.97
N ALA A 95 0.67 11.00 -7.81
CA ALA A 95 -0.60 10.39 -7.44
C ALA A 95 -0.47 8.87 -7.44
N LEU A 96 -0.84 8.24 -6.34
CA LEU A 96 -0.90 6.80 -6.17
C LEU A 96 -2.36 6.33 -6.21
N ASP A 97 -3.06 6.61 -7.30
CA ASP A 97 -4.47 6.24 -7.47
C ASP A 97 -4.61 4.82 -8.05
N GLY A 98 -5.28 3.95 -7.30
CA GLY A 98 -5.47 2.54 -7.64
C GLY A 98 -4.23 1.65 -7.49
N GLN A 99 -3.20 2.15 -6.82
CA GLN A 99 -2.05 1.35 -6.44
C GLN A 99 -2.50 0.27 -5.45
N ALA A 100 -2.25 -0.99 -5.77
CA ALA A 100 -2.42 -2.08 -4.81
C ALA A 100 -1.18 -2.16 -3.91
N VAL A 101 -1.39 -2.21 -2.60
CA VAL A 101 -0.33 -2.27 -1.59
C VAL A 101 -0.58 -3.39 -0.59
N PRO A 102 0.47 -4.06 -0.09
CA PRO A 102 0.31 -5.12 0.89
C PRO A 102 -0.27 -4.54 2.19
N SER A 103 -1.15 -5.30 2.87
CA SER A 103 -1.72 -4.91 4.17
C SER A 103 -0.67 -4.52 5.21
N VAL A 104 0.52 -5.13 5.16
CA VAL A 104 1.65 -4.81 6.06
C VAL A 104 2.15 -3.37 5.91
N ALA A 105 1.90 -2.73 4.77
CA ALA A 105 2.27 -1.34 4.52
C ALA A 105 1.21 -0.35 5.03
N LEU A 106 0.07 -0.84 5.50
CA LEU A 106 -1.11 -0.06 5.85
C LEU A 106 -1.32 -0.05 7.36
N ARG A 107 -1.51 1.14 7.93
CA ARG A 107 -2.01 1.30 9.31
C ARG A 107 -3.21 2.23 9.27
N GLN A 108 -4.29 1.85 9.95
CA GLN A 108 -5.44 2.72 10.10
C GLN A 108 -5.02 4.07 10.70
N ARG A 109 -5.54 5.16 10.13
CA ARG A 109 -5.29 6.50 10.63
C ARG A 109 -6.37 6.88 11.63
N ASP A 110 -5.94 7.27 12.83
CA ASP A 110 -6.84 7.85 13.81
C ASP A 110 -7.05 9.35 13.48
N PRO A 111 -8.27 9.90 13.62
CA PRO A 111 -8.48 11.35 13.56
C PRO A 111 -7.55 12.18 14.46
N ALA A 112 -7.06 11.61 15.56
CA ALA A 112 -6.11 12.24 16.47
C ALA A 112 -4.62 12.12 16.03
N ASP A 113 -4.32 11.43 14.91
CA ASP A 113 -2.96 11.33 14.40
C ASP A 113 -2.51 12.66 13.76
N ASP A 114 -1.86 13.51 14.56
CA ASP A 114 -1.18 14.72 14.09
C ASP A 114 0.15 14.42 13.38
N ARG A 115 0.65 13.16 13.45
CA ARG A 115 1.95 12.76 12.90
C ARG A 115 1.92 11.36 12.29
N PRO A 116 2.76 11.09 11.27
CA PRO A 116 2.92 9.74 10.76
C PRO A 116 3.40 8.77 11.85
N PRO A 117 2.97 7.50 11.81
CA PRO A 117 3.46 6.47 12.72
C PRO A 117 4.96 6.22 12.61
N ARG A 118 5.52 5.60 13.64
CA ARG A 118 6.88 5.01 13.58
C ARG A 118 6.72 3.53 13.27
N TRP A 119 7.23 3.09 12.12
CA TRP A 119 7.18 1.70 11.63
C TRP A 119 8.50 0.97 11.83
#